data_AF-A0A3R7UZS5-F1
#
_entry.id   AF-A0A3R7UZS5-F1
#
_cell.length_a   1.000
_cell.length_b   1.000
_cell.length_c   1.000
_cell.angle_alpha   90.00
_cell.angle_beta   90.00
_cell.angle_gamma   90.00
#
_symmetry.space_group_name_H-M   'P 1'
#
loop_
_entity.id
_entity.type
_entity.pdbx_description
1 polymer ?
#
loop_
_entity_poly.entity_id
_entity_poly.type
_entity_poly.pdbx_seq_one_letter_code
_entity_poly.pdbx_strand_id
1 'polypeptide(L)' 'MQALPMLEKPAEETLIDALRGCKQATQLKELEQRLASVEDAPPLFDWICDLLVKRRLSRQRAATLLSQLHSIN' A
#
# COMPACT_ATOMS: atom_id res chain seq x y z
N MET A 1 -3.24 -31.31 -9.36
CA MET A 1 -3.61 -30.11 -10.15
C MET A 1 -3.69 -28.93 -9.19
N GLN A 2 -2.61 -28.18 -8.98
CA GLN A 2 -2.70 -26.88 -8.32
C GLN A 2 -2.53 -25.83 -9.42
N ALA A 3 -3.64 -25.23 -9.82
CA ALA A 3 -3.63 -24.02 -10.62
C ALA A 3 -3.02 -22.93 -9.74
N LEU A 4 -1.90 -22.37 -10.19
CA LEU A 4 -1.27 -21.19 -9.61
C LEU A 4 -2.35 -20.11 -9.42
N PRO A 5 -2.43 -19.50 -8.22
CA PRO A 5 -3.47 -18.51 -7.98
C PRO A 5 -3.23 -17.33 -8.93
N MET A 6 -4.19 -17.17 -9.83
CA MET A 6 -4.19 -16.14 -10.85
C MET A 6 -4.27 -14.80 -10.15
N LEU A 7 -3.21 -14.01 -10.31
CA LEU A 7 -3.19 -12.57 -10.08
C LEU A 7 -3.72 -12.15 -8.70
N GLU A 8 -3.18 -12.73 -7.63
CA GLU A 8 -3.54 -12.30 -6.29
C GLU A 8 -3.10 -10.84 -6.12
N LYS A 9 -4.07 -9.96 -5.81
CA LYS A 9 -3.85 -8.61 -5.26
C LYS A 9 -2.59 -8.68 -4.39
N PRO A 10 -1.62 -7.76 -4.55
CA PRO A 10 -0.35 -7.83 -3.83
C PRO A 10 -0.65 -8.20 -2.38
N ALA A 11 -0.14 -9.35 -1.96
CA ALA A 11 -0.48 -9.93 -0.67
C ALA A 11 -0.31 -8.83 0.39
N GLU A 12 -1.27 -8.72 1.30
CA GLU A 12 -1.35 -7.63 2.27
C GLU A 12 0.00 -7.43 2.98
N GLU A 13 0.71 -8.53 3.24
CA GLU A 13 2.07 -8.59 3.78
C GLU A 13 3.13 -7.94 2.88
N THR A 14 3.10 -8.19 1.57
CA THR A 14 4.00 -7.55 0.58
C THR A 14 3.79 -6.04 0.55
N LEU A 15 2.55 -5.59 0.68
CA LEU A 15 2.21 -4.16 0.72
C LEU A 15 2.68 -3.53 2.03
N ILE A 16 2.49 -4.21 3.16
CA ILE A 16 3.02 -3.78 4.47
C ILE A 16 4.55 -3.69 4.42
N ASP A 17 5.23 -4.65 3.79
CA ASP A 17 6.69 -4.65 3.71
C ASP A 17 7.21 -3.54 2.78
N ALA A 18 6.53 -3.32 1.64
CA ALA A 18 6.79 -2.20 0.76
C ALA A 18 6.57 -0.84 1.46
N LEU A 19 5.45 -0.67 2.17
CA LEU A 19 5.15 0.54 2.96
C LEU A 19 6.14 0.73 4.11
N ARG A 20 6.60 -0.36 4.73
CA ARG A 20 7.65 -0.34 5.75
C ARG A 20 8.98 0.12 5.17
N GLY A 21 9.28 -0.25 3.92
CA GLY A 21 10.44 0.20 3.15
C GLY A 21 10.30 1.62 2.58
N CYS A 22 9.08 2.09 2.34
CA CYS A 22 8.79 3.44 1.84
C CYS A 22 9.08 4.49 2.91
N LYS A 23 10.25 5.10 2.83
CA LYS A 23 10.61 6.27 3.66
C LYS A 23 10.38 7.59 2.95
N GLN A 24 10.17 7.55 1.63
CA GLN A 24 10.09 8.75 0.79
C GLN A 24 8.79 8.76 -0.01
N ALA A 25 8.33 9.98 -0.28
CA ALA A 25 7.23 10.32 -1.15
C ALA A 25 7.30 9.64 -2.54
N THR A 26 8.49 9.60 -3.13
CA THR A 26 8.71 9.00 -4.46
C THR A 26 8.36 7.52 -4.49
N GLN A 27 8.73 6.78 -3.44
CA GLN A 27 8.44 5.34 -3.34
C GLN A 27 6.94 5.08 -3.16
N LEU A 28 6.25 5.94 -2.41
CA LEU A 28 4.78 5.91 -2.30
C LEU A 28 4.11 6.11 -3.66
N LYS A 29 4.62 7.08 -4.45
CA LYS A 29 4.09 7.37 -5.78
C LYS A 29 4.34 6.23 -6.77
N GLU A 30 5.52 5.62 -6.73
CA GLU A 30 5.81 4.40 -7.51
C GLU A 30 4.90 3.24 -7.11
N LEU A 31 4.67 3.05 -5.81
CA LEU A 31 3.77 2.02 -5.31
C LEU A 31 2.34 2.26 -5.79
N GLU A 32 1.87 3.52 -5.75
CA GLU A 32 0.57 3.93 -6.26
C GLU A 32 0.43 3.72 -7.76
N GLN A 33 1.42 4.09 -8.56
CA GLN A 33 1.43 3.86 -10.01
C GLN A 33 1.41 2.35 -10.35
N ARG A 34 2.15 1.54 -9.58
CA ARG A 34 2.15 0.08 -9.74
C ARG A 34 0.80 -0.52 -9.35
N LEU A 35 0.17 -0.02 -8.28
CA LEU A 35 -1.16 -0.44 -7.86
C LEU A 35 -2.25 0.04 -8.83
N ALA A 36 -2.15 1.24 -9.38
CA ALA A 36 -3.05 1.75 -10.41
C ALA A 36 -2.97 0.93 -11.71
N SER A 37 -1.84 0.25 -11.94
CA SER A 37 -1.67 -0.70 -13.05
C SER A 37 -2.31 -2.08 -12.77
N VAL A 38 -2.77 -2.33 -11.55
CA VAL A 38 -3.50 -3.54 -11.17
C VAL A 38 -5.00 -3.23 -11.23
N GLU A 39 -5.69 -3.91 -12.13
CA GLU A 39 -7.15 -3.82 -12.25
C GLU A 39 -7.81 -4.19 -10.92
N ASP A 40 -8.72 -3.36 -10.42
CA ASP A 40 -9.45 -3.55 -9.13
C ASP A 40 -8.62 -3.32 -7.84
N ALA A 41 -7.44 -2.69 -7.91
CA ALA A 41 -6.71 -2.28 -6.72
C ALA A 41 -7.30 -0.98 -6.11
N PRO A 42 -7.70 -0.98 -4.82
CA PRO A 42 -8.11 0.24 -4.13
C PRO A 42 -6.97 1.27 -4.10
N PRO A 43 -7.30 2.57 -4.03
CA PRO A 43 -6.30 3.61 -3.88
C PRO A 43 -5.46 3.37 -2.63
N LEU A 44 -4.19 3.76 -2.71
CA LEU A 44 -3.18 3.46 -1.69
C LEU A 44 -3.55 4.05 -0.32
N PHE A 45 -4.27 5.17 -0.33
CA PHE A 45 -4.91 5.78 0.83
C PHE A 45 -5.83 4.81 1.58
N ASP A 46 -6.74 4.15 0.86
CA ASP A 46 -7.73 3.23 1.44
C ASP A 46 -7.04 2.02 2.05
N TRP A 47 -6.01 1.52 1.38
CA TRP A 47 -5.13 0.46 1.89
C TRP A 47 -4.41 0.85 3.17
N ILE A 48 -3.82 2.05 3.26
CA ILE A 48 -3.18 2.52 4.49
C ILE A 48 -4.20 2.63 5.63
N CYS A 49 -5.41 3.12 5.34
CA CYS A 49 -6.51 3.19 6.30
C CYS A 49 -6.96 1.80 6.77
N ASP A 50 -7.12 0.84 5.87
CA ASP A 50 -7.49 -0.55 6.20
C ASP A 50 -6.40 -1.23 7.05
N LEU A 51 -5.13 -1.06 6.69
CA LEU A 51 -3.98 -1.56 7.47
C LEU A 51 -3.88 -0.93 8.86
N LEU A 52 -4.25 0.34 9.00
CA LEU A 52 -4.36 1.02 10.29
C LEU A 52 -5.47 0.40 11.14
N VAL A 53 -6.65 0.16 10.56
CA VAL A 53 -7.79 -0.49 11.24
C VAL A 53 -7.43 -1.91 11.66
N LYS A 54 -6.78 -2.68 10.79
CA LYS A 54 -6.25 -4.03 11.06
C LYS A 54 -5.08 -4.05 12.05
N ARG A 55 -4.62 -2.89 12.53
CA ARG A 55 -3.46 -2.71 13.43
C ARG A 55 -2.16 -3.34 12.91
N ARG A 56 -2.05 -3.50 11.59
CA ARG A 56 -0.83 -3.99 10.92
C ARG A 56 0.23 -2.89 10.73
N LEU A 57 -0.19 -1.63 10.84
CA LEU A 57 0.68 -0.45 10.85
C LEU A 57 0.56 0.31 12.17
N SER A 58 1.66 0.94 12.60
CA SER A 58 1.62 1.86 13.73
C SER A 58 0.94 3.17 13.32
N ARG A 59 0.14 3.74 14.22
CA ARG A 59 -0.59 5.02 13.98
C ARG A 59 0.31 6.12 13.46
N GLN A 60 1.52 6.22 14.03
CA GLN A 60 2.49 7.24 13.64
C GLN A 60 3.00 7.03 12.20
N ARG A 61 3.29 5.78 11.79
CA ARG A 61 3.69 5.49 10.41
C ARG A 61 2.58 5.77 9.42
N ALA A 62 1.37 5.32 9.74
CA ALA A 62 0.23 5.57 8.88
C ALA A 62 -0.03 7.07 8.72
N ALA A 63 0.04 7.85 9.81
CA ALA A 63 -0.07 9.31 9.74
C ALA A 63 1.03 9.93 8.87
N THR A 64 2.30 9.51 9.03
CA THR A 64 3.39 9.98 8.17
C THR A 64 3.18 9.63 6.70
N LEU A 65 2.78 8.39 6.40
CA LEU A 65 2.52 7.93 5.03
C LEU A 65 1.35 8.72 4.42
N LEU A 66 0.24 8.89 5.15
CA LEU A 66 -0.93 9.66 4.72
C LEU A 66 -0.58 11.13 4.48
N SER A 67 0.18 11.77 5.36
CA SER A 67 0.64 13.15 5.17
C SER A 67 1.57 13.29 3.97
N GLN A 68 2.47 12.31 3.75
CA GLN A 68 3.32 12.29 2.56
C GLN A 68 2.46 12.15 1.30
N LEU A 69 1.52 11.19 1.28
CA LEU A 69 0.62 10.96 0.15
C LEU A 69 -0.19 12.22 -0.20
N HIS A 70 -0.75 12.88 0.82
CA HIS A 70 -1.47 14.14 0.67
C HIS A 70 -0.59 15.30 0.19
N SER A 71 0.70 15.30 0.52
CA SER A 71 1.63 16.35 0.10
C SER A 71 2.13 16.18 -1.35
N ILE A 72 1.95 15.00 -1.95
CA ILE A 72 2.43 14.67 -3.31
C ILE A 72 1.30 14.77 -4.34
N ASN A 73 0.05 14.68 -3.87
CA ASN A 73 -1.17 14.79 -4.67
C ASN A 73 -1.69 16.23 -4.69
#